data_AF-A0A1Z9M4A9-F1
#
_entry.id   AF-A0A1Z9M4A9-F1
#
_cell.length_a   1.000
_cell.length_b   1.000
_cell.length_c   1.000
_cell.angle_alpha   90.00
_cell.angle_beta   90.00
_cell.angle_gamma   90.00
#
_symmetry.space_group_name_H-M   'P 1'
#
loop_
_entity.id
_entity.type
_entity.pdbx_description
1 polymer ?
#
loop_
_entity_poly.entity_id
_entity_poly.type
_entity_poly.pdbx_seq_one_letter_code
_entity_poly.pdbx_strand_id
1 'polypeptide(L)'
;MDKIYIKLIPNADKQPGDNRPSFVAPPNLKRPDKNWKIGVEVKGKWYSQAAFDATEEDGTPTGGLNVVLTPSDSKAPQSGSGGQQPAMGGYKKPYQKTGTYGNYRR
;
A
#
# COMPACT_ATOMS: atom_id res chain seq x y z
N MET A 1 -7.71 23.73 -15.66
CA MET A 1 -6.78 22.65 -15.25
C MET A 1 -7.53 21.78 -14.27
N ASP A 2 -7.75 20.51 -14.59
CA ASP A 2 -8.59 19.64 -13.77
C ASP A 2 -7.82 19.20 -12.52
N LYS A 3 -8.48 19.30 -11.36
CA LYS A 3 -7.91 18.88 -10.08
C LYS A 3 -8.33 17.44 -9.80
N ILE A 4 -7.37 16.58 -9.46
CA ILE A 4 -7.64 15.23 -8.98
C ILE A 4 -7.50 15.25 -7.46
N TYR A 5 -8.60 14.98 -6.76
CA TYR A 5 -8.60 14.88 -5.31
C TYR A 5 -8.48 13.42 -4.90
N ILE A 6 -7.49 13.12 -4.07
CA ILE A 6 -7.25 11.77 -3.53
C ILE A 6 -7.58 11.82 -2.04
N LYS A 7 -8.43 10.90 -1.58
CA LYS A 7 -8.73 10.72 -0.17
C LYS A 7 -7.98 9.51 0.38
N LEU A 8 -7.35 9.71 1.53
CA LEU A 8 -6.58 8.72 2.26
C LEU A 8 -6.98 8.79 3.74
N ILE A 9 -7.01 7.63 4.39
CA ILE A 9 -7.22 7.51 5.83
C ILE A 9 -6.10 6.66 6.45
N PRO A 10 -5.77 6.85 7.74
CA PRO A 10 -4.81 6.00 8.42
C PRO A 10 -5.19 4.52 8.26
N ASN A 11 -4.19 3.69 7.98
CA ASN A 11 -4.40 2.25 7.86
C ASN A 11 -4.41 1.61 9.26
N ALA A 12 -5.58 1.25 9.76
CA ALA A 12 -5.73 0.58 11.07
C ALA A 12 -4.99 -0.77 11.14
N ASP A 13 -4.73 -1.39 9.99
CA ASP A 13 -4.03 -2.68 9.90
C ASP A 13 -2.50 -2.53 9.89
N LYS A 14 -1.97 -1.30 9.87
CA LYS A 14 -0.53 -1.03 9.88
C LYS A 14 0.06 -1.41 11.24
N GLN A 15 1.12 -2.21 11.22
CA GLN A 15 1.88 -2.59 12.41
C GLN A 15 3.33 -2.08 12.31
N PRO A 16 3.99 -1.78 13.45
CA PRO A 16 5.41 -1.46 13.45
C PRO A 16 6.24 -2.56 12.78
N GLY A 17 7.11 -2.17 11.85
CA GLY A 17 8.00 -3.09 11.14
C GLY A 17 7.35 -3.87 9.98
N ASP A 18 6.07 -3.66 9.68
CA ASP A 18 5.44 -4.26 8.51
C ASP A 18 5.62 -3.39 7.23
N ASN A 19 5.37 -3.99 6.07
CA ASN A 19 5.43 -3.29 4.77
C ASN A 19 4.04 -2.85 4.28
N ARG A 20 3.02 -2.79 5.16
CA ARG A 20 1.69 -2.28 4.78
C ARG A 20 1.76 -0.77 4.57
N PRO A 21 0.89 -0.19 3.74
CA PRO A 21 0.81 1.25 3.60
C PRO A 21 0.37 1.91 4.91
N SER A 22 0.89 3.11 5.19
CA SER A 22 0.52 3.91 6.36
C SER A 22 -0.86 4.54 6.18
N PHE A 23 -1.25 4.82 4.94
CA PHE A 23 -2.59 5.28 4.59
C PHE A 23 -3.19 4.50 3.42
N VAL A 24 -4.51 4.31 3.46
CA VAL A 24 -5.27 3.58 2.44
C VAL A 24 -6.47 4.38 1.97
N ALA A 25 -7.00 4.02 0.82
CA ALA A 25 -8.31 4.45 0.37
C ALA A 25 -9.39 4.20 1.45
N PRO A 26 -10.32 5.15 1.68
CA PRO A 26 -11.40 4.98 2.64
C PRO A 26 -12.39 3.89 2.19
N PRO A 27 -13.09 3.24 3.14
CA PRO A 27 -14.12 2.27 2.83
C PRO A 27 -15.30 2.92 2.10
N ASN A 28 -15.96 2.13 1.26
CA ASN A 28 -17.15 2.56 0.53
C ASN A 28 -18.39 2.48 1.41
N LEU A 29 -18.79 3.61 2.01
CA LEU A 29 -19.97 3.69 2.88
C LEU A 29 -21.30 3.41 2.16
N LYS A 30 -21.35 3.48 0.81
CA LYS A 30 -22.54 3.12 0.04
C LYS A 30 -22.73 1.61 -0.10
N ARG A 31 -21.67 0.83 0.14
CA ARG A 31 -21.63 -0.62 0.04
C ARG A 31 -20.94 -1.21 1.26
N PRO A 32 -21.49 -1.03 2.47
CA PRO A 32 -20.87 -1.56 3.69
C PRO A 32 -20.88 -3.09 3.73
N ASP A 33 -21.77 -3.72 2.94
CA ASP A 33 -21.83 -5.16 2.71
C ASP A 33 -20.58 -5.71 2.02
N LYS A 34 -19.85 -4.85 1.32
CA LYS A 34 -18.64 -5.22 0.57
C LYS A 34 -17.47 -4.45 1.15
N ASN A 35 -16.36 -5.13 1.41
CA ASN A 35 -15.13 -4.50 1.91
C ASN A 35 -14.40 -3.68 0.80
N TRP A 36 -15.16 -2.97 -0.03
CA TRP A 36 -14.68 -2.19 -1.15
C TRP A 36 -14.16 -0.85 -0.67
N LYS A 37 -13.05 -0.40 -1.26
CA LYS A 37 -12.45 0.91 -1.01
C LYS A 37 -12.74 1.84 -2.18
N ILE A 38 -12.81 3.15 -1.90
CA ILE A 38 -13.10 4.17 -2.92
C ILE A 38 -11.84 4.40 -3.78
N GLY A 39 -11.92 4.09 -5.07
CA GLY A 39 -10.86 4.40 -6.03
C GLY A 39 -10.89 5.83 -6.56
N VAL A 40 -9.84 6.23 -7.29
CA VAL A 40 -9.71 7.52 -7.96
C VAL A 40 -9.78 7.30 -9.47
N GLU A 41 -10.66 8.04 -10.15
CA GLU A 41 -10.74 8.02 -11.61
C GLU A 41 -9.80 9.07 -12.21
N VAL A 42 -8.88 8.64 -13.05
CA VAL A 42 -7.95 9.51 -13.78
C VAL A 42 -8.07 9.18 -15.26
N LYS A 43 -8.56 10.14 -16.06
CA LYS A 43 -8.71 10.00 -17.52
C LYS A 43 -9.48 8.73 -17.94
N GLY A 44 -10.59 8.42 -17.25
CA GLY A 44 -11.42 7.26 -17.56
C GLY A 44 -10.91 5.92 -17.02
N LYS A 45 -9.85 5.91 -16.19
CA LYS A 45 -9.30 4.70 -15.57
C LYS A 45 -9.36 4.80 -14.05
N TRP A 46 -9.74 3.70 -13.41
CA TRP A 46 -9.85 3.62 -11.96
C TRP A 46 -8.55 3.15 -11.31
N TYR A 47 -8.12 3.83 -10.26
CA TYR A 47 -6.93 3.50 -9.49
C TYR A 47 -7.25 3.28 -8.01
N SER A 48 -6.57 2.33 -7.39
CA SER A 48 -6.51 2.16 -5.95
C SER A 48 -5.34 2.95 -5.39
N GLN A 49 -5.61 3.87 -4.47
CA GLN A 49 -4.62 4.69 -3.80
C GLN A 49 -4.11 4.08 -2.49
N ALA A 50 -2.82 4.23 -2.26
CA ALA A 50 -2.16 3.93 -0.99
C ALA A 50 -1.04 4.95 -0.75
N ALA A 51 -0.70 5.23 0.51
CA ALA A 51 0.46 6.04 0.85
C ALA A 51 1.36 5.36 1.87
N PHE A 52 2.65 5.57 1.69
CA PHE A 52 3.72 5.08 2.55
C PHE A 52 4.47 6.27 3.11
N ASP A 53 5.02 6.14 4.30
CA ASP A 53 5.91 7.16 4.86
C ASP A 53 7.11 7.32 3.93
N ALA A 54 7.42 8.56 3.58
CA ALA A 54 8.59 8.85 2.79
C ALA A 54 9.83 8.76 3.68
N THR A 55 10.85 8.08 3.16
CA THR A 55 12.14 7.89 3.82
C THR A 55 13.25 8.36 2.90
N GLU A 56 14.30 8.92 3.47
CA GLU A 56 15.55 9.16 2.77
C GLU A 56 16.21 7.82 2.35
N GLU A 57 17.30 7.92 1.57
CA GLU A 57 18.05 6.74 1.11
C GLU A 57 18.60 5.89 2.25
N ASP A 58 18.87 6.46 3.43
CA ASP A 58 19.31 5.75 4.62
C ASP A 58 18.15 5.06 5.38
N GLY A 59 16.90 5.41 5.08
CA GLY A 59 15.69 4.91 5.75
C GLY A 59 15.14 5.85 6.82
N THR A 60 15.73 7.02 7.03
CA THR A 60 15.24 8.04 7.96
C THR A 60 13.91 8.63 7.46
N PRO A 61 12.84 8.67 8.29
CA PRO A 61 11.58 9.29 7.89
C PRO A 61 11.74 10.78 7.58
N THR A 62 11.19 11.23 6.46
CA THR A 62 11.24 12.66 6.07
C THR A 62 10.06 13.46 6.60
N GLY A 63 9.04 12.78 7.14
CA GLY A 63 7.74 13.37 7.46
C GLY A 63 6.82 13.56 6.24
N GLY A 64 7.30 13.25 5.03
CA GLY A 64 6.50 13.23 3.81
C GLY A 64 5.77 11.91 3.58
N LEU A 65 4.95 11.85 2.52
CA LEU A 65 4.25 10.64 2.08
C LEU A 65 4.52 10.36 0.61
N ASN A 66 4.80 9.10 0.29
CA ASN A 66 4.83 8.58 -1.08
C ASN A 66 3.48 7.97 -1.42
N VAL A 67 2.73 8.60 -2.34
CA VAL A 67 1.40 8.14 -2.78
C VAL A 67 1.52 7.31 -4.06
N VAL A 68 0.89 6.13 -4.04
CA VAL A 68 0.88 5.15 -5.14
C VAL A 68 -0.54 5.02 -5.67
N LEU A 69 -0.69 5.10 -7.00
CA LEU A 69 -1.95 4.84 -7.70
C LEU A 69 -1.79 3.57 -8.54
N THR A 70 -2.45 2.49 -8.11
CA THR A 70 -2.41 1.19 -8.81
C THR A 70 -3.67 1.02 -9.66
N PRO A 71 -3.58 0.76 -10.98
CA PRO A 71 -4.77 0.56 -11.82
C PRO A 71 -5.63 -0.61 -11.31
N SER A 72 -6.94 -0.44 -11.28
CA SER A 72 -7.88 -1.43 -10.70
C SER A 72 -8.04 -2.69 -11.56
N ASP A 73 -7.76 -2.59 -12.86
CA ASP A 73 -7.75 -3.72 -13.80
C ASP A 73 -6.43 -4.50 -13.78
N SER A 74 -5.41 -3.97 -13.09
CA SER A 74 -4.21 -4.74 -12.80
C SER A 74 -4.61 -5.79 -11.78
N LYS A 75 -4.50 -7.08 -12.14
CA LYS A 75 -4.74 -8.21 -11.23
C LYS A 75 -4.19 -7.83 -9.86
N ALA A 76 -5.08 -7.68 -8.88
CA ALA A 76 -4.70 -7.27 -7.53
C ALA A 76 -3.47 -8.08 -7.11
N PRO A 77 -2.40 -7.46 -6.59
CA PRO A 77 -1.42 -8.24 -5.86
C PRO A 77 -2.21 -8.89 -4.73
N GLN A 78 -2.42 -10.20 -4.89
CA GLN A 78 -3.07 -11.06 -3.93
C GLN A 78 -2.51 -10.71 -2.55
N SER A 79 -3.40 -10.46 -1.59
CA SER A 79 -3.06 -10.36 -0.18
C SER A 79 -2.25 -11.61 0.20
N GLY A 80 -0.93 -11.45 0.17
CA GLY A 80 0.01 -12.54 0.01
C GLY A 80 1.41 -11.96 0.02
N SER A 81 1.83 -11.49 1.19
CA SER A 81 3.20 -11.65 1.64
C SER A 81 4.30 -11.17 0.70
N GLY A 82 4.51 -9.86 0.61
CA GLY A 82 5.72 -9.29 0.00
C GLY A 82 5.52 -7.86 -0.44
N GLY A 83 5.83 -6.91 0.44
CA GLY A 83 5.78 -5.49 0.12
C GLY A 83 6.63 -5.18 -1.12
N GLN A 84 5.99 -4.63 -2.15
CA GLN A 84 6.68 -3.94 -3.23
C GLN A 84 6.42 -2.46 -3.01
N GLN A 85 7.37 -1.81 -2.32
CA GLN A 85 7.55 -0.37 -2.51
C GLN A 85 7.71 -0.15 -4.03
N PRO A 86 6.92 0.73 -4.67
CA PRO A 86 7.28 1.17 -6.00
C PRO A 86 8.61 1.90 -5.89
N ALA A 87 9.58 1.47 -6.70
CA ALA A 87 10.90 2.07 -6.77
C ALA A 87 10.81 3.49 -7.34
N MET A 88 10.66 4.48 -6.46
CA MET A 88 10.96 5.89 -6.73
C MET A 88 12.20 6.23 -5.92
N GLY A 89 13.38 6.01 -6.53
CA GLY A 89 14.69 6.34 -5.98
C GLY A 89 15.24 5.32 -4.98
N GLY A 90 16.46 4.81 -5.24
CA GLY A 90 17.25 4.05 -4.27
C GLY A 90 17.01 2.54 -4.28
N TYR A 91 17.87 1.79 -4.95
CA TYR A 91 17.95 0.33 -4.81
C TYR A 91 18.26 -0.06 -3.36
N LYS A 92 17.34 -0.73 -2.66
CA LYS A 92 17.66 -1.50 -1.44
C LYS A 92 17.51 -2.99 -1.71
N LYS A 93 18.63 -3.71 -1.51
CA LYS A 93 18.79 -5.16 -1.69
C LYS A 93 17.76 -5.95 -0.87
N PRO A 94 17.26 -7.10 -1.38
CA PRO A 94 16.26 -7.90 -0.66
C PRO A 94 16.89 -8.48 0.61
N TYR A 95 16.33 -8.13 1.78
CA TYR A 95 16.63 -8.81 3.03
C TYR A 95 16.26 -10.29 2.88
N GLN A 96 17.21 -11.17 3.23
CA GLN A 96 17.01 -12.62 3.20
C GLN A 96 15.90 -13.00 4.18
N LYS A 97 14.87 -13.68 3.66
CA LYS A 97 13.76 -14.23 4.40
C LYS A 97 14.29 -15.35 5.32
N THR A 98 14.38 -15.11 6.62
CA THR A 98 14.61 -16.18 7.61
C THR A 98 13.40 -17.11 7.59
N GLY A 99 13.61 -18.32 7.06
CA GLY A 99 12.58 -19.36 6.98
C GLY A 99 12.58 -20.26 8.22
N THR A 100 11.36 -20.65 8.63
CA THR A 100 10.92 -22.01 9.02
C THR A 100 10.06 -21.99 10.28
N TYR A 101 8.74 -22.02 10.09
CA TYR A 101 7.78 -22.48 11.09
C TYR A 101 7.27 -23.86 10.66
N GLY A 102 7.46 -24.89 11.48
CA GLY A 102 6.74 -26.16 11.37
C GLY A 102 7.53 -27.40 11.78
N ASN A 103 7.22 -27.97 12.96
CA ASN A 103 6.85 -29.38 13.15
C ASN A 103 6.65 -29.71 14.63
N TYR A 104 5.40 -29.74 15.09
CA TYR A 104 5.03 -30.55 16.26
C TYR A 104 4.68 -31.95 15.74
N ARG A 105 5.56 -32.92 16.01
CA ARG A 105 5.24 -34.35 15.86
C ARG A 105 4.70 -34.85 17.20
N ARG A 106 3.65 -35.67 17.13
CA ARG A 106 3.11 -36.50 18.22
C ARG A 106 4.16 -37.47 18.73
#